data_AF-A0A957GN50-F1
#
_entry.id   AF-A0A957GN50-F1
#
_cell.length_a   1.000
_cell.length_b   1.000
_cell.length_c   1.000
_cell.angle_alpha   90.00
_cell.angle_beta   90.00
_cell.angle_gamma   90.00
#
_symmetry.space_group_name_H-M   'P 1'
#
loop_
_entity.id
_entity.type
_entity.pdbx_description
1 polymer ?
#
loop_
_entity_poly.entity_id
_entity_poly.type
_entity_poly.pdbx_seq_one_letter_code
_entity_poly.pdbx_strand_id
1 'polypeptide(L)'
;MDRQQKTLFMIAILLLLIVPGLAGYTQPAQAAPCNVAGLIQTNTTWSPASCDPYIVTGNVIIDNNTRLTIQPGTNIKFNSGMGLTVRGELVARGTAGNRITFTSNRTNKAAGDWTGILFENTAVDAILNGLNYVSGSIIQYTTVEYAVSGIKLDTAYPFIDNNTIRFNHKGLHAERILGDNSSAVVISNSNIADNGLNTGEAVMGRRGGGIYSYQVQMFISQNTIRRNRASQGGGGIYIEGAYGDNNTIKDNFIENNHVPPYYFNAGGGGVFLSNGGSNIEA
;
A
#
# COMPACT_ATOMS: atom_id res chain seq x y z
N MET A 1 -23.02 40.90 -57.92
CA MET A 1 -22.60 39.73 -57.12
C MET A 1 -21.31 40.09 -56.38
N ASP A 2 -21.28 41.20 -55.63
CA ASP A 2 -21.61 41.39 -54.19
C ASP A 2 -20.78 40.54 -53.20
N ARG A 3 -20.15 41.22 -52.24
CA ARG A 3 -19.32 40.69 -51.13
C ARG A 3 -20.07 39.63 -50.33
N GLN A 4 -21.40 39.66 -50.30
CA GLN A 4 -22.28 38.66 -49.69
C GLN A 4 -22.25 37.28 -50.37
N GLN A 5 -21.91 37.17 -51.67
CA GLN A 5 -21.81 35.86 -52.36
C GLN A 5 -20.44 35.20 -52.26
N LYS A 6 -19.38 35.94 -51.90
CA LYS A 6 -18.04 35.37 -51.64
C LYS A 6 -17.94 34.73 -50.25
N THR A 7 -18.69 35.23 -49.27
CA THR A 7 -18.74 34.64 -47.91
C THR A 7 -19.53 33.33 -47.87
N LEU A 8 -20.57 33.18 -48.70
CA LEU A 8 -21.38 31.95 -48.74
C LEU A 8 -20.65 30.76 -49.37
N PHE A 9 -19.68 31.01 -50.27
CA PHE A 9 -18.84 29.96 -50.87
C PHE A 9 -17.69 29.49 -49.98
N MET A 10 -17.30 30.27 -48.95
CA MET A 10 -16.29 29.85 -47.97
C MET A 10 -16.87 29.03 -46.80
N ILE A 11 -18.19 29.04 -46.60
CA ILE A 11 -18.84 28.20 -45.56
C ILE A 11 -19.17 26.80 -46.08
N ALA A 12 -19.36 26.63 -47.40
CA ALA A 12 -19.65 25.33 -48.00
C ALA A 12 -18.40 24.44 -48.23
N ILE A 13 -17.18 24.99 -48.14
CA ILE A 13 -15.92 24.24 -48.31
C ILE A 13 -15.27 23.89 -46.95
N LEU A 14 -15.87 24.31 -45.83
CA LEU A 14 -15.48 23.87 -44.48
C LEU A 14 -16.36 22.70 -43.98
N LEU A 15 -16.72 21.78 -44.87
CA LEU A 15 -17.49 20.56 -44.54
C LEU A 15 -16.92 19.30 -45.22
N LEU A 16 -15.69 19.37 -45.73
CA LEU A 16 -15.00 18.24 -46.34
C LEU A 16 -13.49 18.28 -46.04
N LEU A 17 -13.15 18.30 -44.75
CA LEU A 17 -11.89 17.71 -44.29
C LEU A 17 -12.20 16.31 -43.80
N ILE A 18 -12.10 15.37 -44.75
CA ILE A 18 -11.50 14.05 -44.60
C ILE A 18 -11.63 13.53 -43.16
N VAL A 19 -12.61 12.66 -42.90
CA VAL A 19 -12.50 11.65 -41.85
C VAL A 19 -11.81 10.46 -42.51
N PRO A 20 -10.47 10.31 -42.46
CA PRO A 20 -9.86 9.08 -42.91
C PRO A 20 -10.05 8.07 -41.77
N GLY A 21 -10.99 7.16 -41.97
CA GLY A 21 -11.16 5.99 -41.12
C GLY A 21 -11.99 6.25 -39.85
N LEU A 22 -13.30 6.03 -39.98
CA LEU A 22 -14.04 5.27 -38.97
C LEU A 22 -13.49 3.82 -38.94
N ALA A 23 -12.20 3.65 -38.65
CA ALA A 23 -11.80 2.44 -37.95
C ALA A 23 -12.44 2.60 -36.58
N GLY A 24 -13.50 1.84 -36.32
CA GLY A 24 -14.02 1.72 -34.97
C GLY A 24 -12.85 1.31 -34.10
N TYR A 25 -12.26 2.27 -33.41
CA TYR A 25 -11.45 1.99 -32.24
C TYR A 25 -12.44 1.45 -31.23
N THR A 26 -12.73 0.15 -31.33
CA THR A 26 -13.31 -0.57 -30.21
C THR A 26 -12.23 -0.50 -29.15
N GLN A 27 -12.31 0.51 -28.29
CA GLN A 27 -11.54 0.52 -27.07
C GLN A 27 -11.81 -0.84 -26.43
N PRO A 28 -10.77 -1.63 -26.10
CA PRO A 28 -11.00 -2.93 -25.49
C PRO A 28 -11.92 -2.70 -24.30
N ALA A 29 -13.06 -3.39 -24.30
CA ALA A 29 -14.06 -3.22 -23.27
C ALA A 29 -13.36 -3.42 -21.91
N GLN A 30 -13.48 -2.43 -21.03
CA GLN A 30 -12.98 -2.55 -19.67
C GLN A 30 -13.57 -3.82 -19.05
N ALA A 31 -12.72 -4.64 -18.42
CA ALA A 31 -13.18 -5.87 -17.82
C ALA A 31 -14.28 -5.59 -16.78
N ALA A 32 -15.29 -6.46 -16.71
CA ALA A 32 -16.35 -6.30 -15.74
C ALA A 32 -15.82 -6.48 -14.30
N PRO A 33 -16.49 -5.90 -13.29
CA PRO A 33 -16.19 -6.21 -11.90
C PRO A 33 -16.43 -7.70 -11.61
N CYS A 34 -15.60 -8.30 -10.76
CA CYS A 34 -15.80 -9.69 -10.32
C CYS A 34 -15.65 -9.83 -8.81
N ASN A 35 -16.45 -10.70 -8.21
CA ASN A 35 -16.41 -10.96 -6.77
C ASN A 35 -15.38 -12.06 -6.46
N VAL A 36 -14.56 -11.84 -5.44
CA VAL A 36 -13.59 -12.81 -4.92
C VAL A 36 -13.73 -12.97 -3.42
N ALA A 37 -13.55 -14.20 -2.95
CA ALA A 37 -13.59 -14.58 -1.53
C ALA A 37 -12.97 -15.98 -1.35
N GLY A 38 -12.61 -16.32 -0.12
CA GLY A 38 -12.18 -17.67 0.26
C GLY A 38 -10.70 -17.95 0.01
N LEU A 39 -10.37 -19.23 -0.02
CA LEU A 39 -8.99 -19.70 -0.17
C LEU A 39 -8.56 -19.69 -1.65
N ILE A 40 -7.37 -19.17 -1.90
CA ILE A 40 -6.64 -19.36 -3.15
C ILE A 40 -5.68 -20.53 -2.91
N GLN A 41 -6.02 -21.69 -3.47
CA GLN A 41 -5.29 -22.96 -3.25
C GLN A 41 -4.44 -23.39 -4.45
N THR A 42 -4.48 -22.61 -5.54
CA THR A 42 -3.64 -22.82 -6.71
C THR A 42 -3.11 -21.48 -7.20
N ASN A 43 -1.95 -21.51 -7.85
CA ASN A 43 -1.30 -20.30 -8.34
C ASN A 43 -2.27 -19.51 -9.23
N THR A 44 -2.54 -18.27 -8.82
CA THR A 44 -3.57 -17.43 -9.40
C THR A 44 -2.96 -16.11 -9.85
N THR A 45 -3.46 -15.57 -10.96
CA THR A 45 -3.11 -14.24 -11.43
C THR A 45 -4.34 -13.34 -11.45
N TRP A 46 -4.24 -12.17 -10.84
CA TRP A 46 -5.20 -11.10 -10.98
C TRP A 46 -4.68 -10.04 -11.94
N SER A 47 -5.53 -9.62 -12.88
CA SER A 47 -5.16 -8.65 -13.91
C SER A 47 -6.36 -7.76 -14.28
N PRO A 48 -6.12 -6.51 -14.72
CA PRO A 48 -7.19 -5.64 -15.21
C PRO A 48 -7.86 -6.17 -16.48
N ALA A 49 -7.22 -7.10 -17.21
CA ALA A 49 -7.81 -7.76 -18.37
C ALA A 49 -8.82 -8.84 -17.98
N SER A 50 -8.66 -9.45 -16.79
CA SER A 50 -9.56 -10.48 -16.29
C SER A 50 -10.74 -9.89 -15.50
N CYS A 51 -10.48 -8.92 -14.63
CA CYS A 51 -11.51 -8.19 -13.90
C CYS A 51 -11.07 -6.76 -13.58
N ASP A 52 -12.01 -5.81 -13.60
CA ASP A 52 -11.75 -4.46 -13.12
C ASP A 52 -13.03 -3.79 -12.55
N PRO A 53 -13.13 -3.57 -11.23
CA PRO A 53 -12.24 -4.04 -10.16
C PRO A 53 -12.51 -5.50 -9.74
N TYR A 54 -11.54 -6.09 -9.04
CA TYR A 54 -11.78 -7.21 -8.15
C TYR A 54 -12.50 -6.71 -6.89
N ILE A 55 -13.69 -7.21 -6.60
CA ILE A 55 -14.46 -6.88 -5.39
C ILE A 55 -14.30 -8.02 -4.39
N VAL A 56 -13.60 -7.75 -3.29
CA VAL A 56 -13.39 -8.71 -2.20
C VAL A 56 -14.64 -8.73 -1.32
N THR A 57 -15.51 -9.72 -1.55
CA THR A 57 -16.81 -9.87 -0.86
C THR A 57 -16.75 -10.71 0.41
N GLY A 58 -15.66 -11.46 0.57
CA GLY A 58 -15.31 -12.26 1.75
C GLY A 58 -13.78 -12.22 1.93
N ASN A 59 -13.27 -12.57 3.11
CA ASN A 59 -11.82 -12.66 3.31
C ASN A 59 -11.18 -13.55 2.23
N VAL A 60 -10.10 -13.06 1.63
CA VAL A 60 -9.28 -13.83 0.70
C VAL A 60 -8.03 -14.28 1.43
N ILE A 61 -7.71 -15.56 1.32
CA ILE A 61 -6.53 -16.15 1.97
C ILE A 61 -5.71 -16.83 0.87
N ILE A 62 -4.47 -16.39 0.67
CA ILE A 62 -3.51 -17.11 -0.18
C ILE A 62 -2.96 -18.25 0.67
N ASP A 63 -3.28 -19.49 0.31
CA ASP A 63 -2.90 -20.66 1.10
C ASP A 63 -1.38 -20.92 1.04
N ASN A 64 -0.89 -21.74 1.95
CA ASN A 64 0.51 -22.18 1.96
C ASN A 64 0.91 -22.78 0.61
N ASN A 65 2.17 -22.59 0.22
CA ASN A 65 2.73 -23.08 -1.05
C ASN A 65 1.99 -22.58 -2.32
N THR A 66 1.15 -21.56 -2.19
CA THR A 66 0.41 -20.96 -3.31
C THR A 66 0.86 -19.52 -3.53
N ARG A 67 0.91 -19.10 -4.79
CA ARG A 67 1.21 -17.73 -5.19
C ARG A 67 -0.03 -17.02 -5.74
N LEU A 68 -0.28 -15.81 -5.24
CA LEU A 68 -1.10 -14.82 -5.94
C LEU A 68 -0.18 -13.80 -6.62
N THR A 69 -0.29 -13.68 -7.94
CA THR A 69 0.37 -12.62 -8.71
C THR A 69 -0.66 -11.56 -9.08
N ILE A 70 -0.41 -10.31 -8.74
CA ILE A 70 -1.28 -9.19 -9.10
C ILE A 70 -0.53 -8.31 -10.11
N GLN A 71 -1.10 -8.18 -11.31
CA GLN A 71 -0.48 -7.45 -12.41
C GLN A 71 -0.67 -5.92 -12.30
N PRO A 72 0.21 -5.13 -12.93
CA PRO A 72 0.09 -3.67 -12.97
C PRO A 72 -1.30 -3.18 -13.39
N GLY A 73 -1.78 -2.11 -12.76
CA GLY A 73 -3.08 -1.49 -13.06
C GLY A 73 -4.30 -2.19 -12.46
N THR A 74 -4.13 -3.31 -11.74
CA THR A 74 -5.26 -3.99 -11.09
C THR A 74 -5.85 -3.15 -9.96
N ASN A 75 -7.19 -3.01 -9.95
CA ASN A 75 -7.94 -2.39 -8.86
C ASN A 75 -8.62 -3.47 -8.00
N ILE A 76 -8.38 -3.43 -6.70
CA ILE A 76 -8.95 -4.33 -5.71
C ILE A 76 -9.73 -3.50 -4.68
N LYS A 77 -11.03 -3.78 -4.57
CA LYS A 77 -11.96 -3.09 -3.67
C LYS A 77 -12.48 -4.04 -2.60
N PHE A 78 -12.27 -3.70 -1.33
CA PHE A 78 -12.67 -4.52 -0.20
C PHE A 78 -14.02 -4.10 0.36
N ASN A 79 -14.94 -5.04 0.50
CA ASN A 79 -16.13 -4.83 1.31
C ASN A 79 -15.76 -4.61 2.79
N SER A 80 -16.66 -3.99 3.54
CA SER A 80 -16.38 -3.60 4.91
C SER A 80 -15.97 -4.79 5.77
N GLY A 81 -14.88 -4.66 6.52
CA GLY A 81 -14.36 -5.69 7.42
C GLY A 81 -13.65 -6.87 6.74
N MET A 82 -13.51 -6.86 5.40
CA MET A 82 -12.79 -7.91 4.67
C MET A 82 -11.30 -7.61 4.58
N GLY A 83 -10.49 -8.60 4.25
CA GLY A 83 -9.05 -8.44 4.05
C GLY A 83 -8.43 -9.47 3.13
N LEU A 84 -7.12 -9.30 2.92
CA LEU A 84 -6.26 -10.24 2.23
C LEU A 84 -5.24 -10.80 3.23
N THR A 85 -5.30 -12.10 3.48
CA THR A 85 -4.31 -12.81 4.30
C THR A 85 -3.36 -13.59 3.39
N VAL A 86 -2.07 -13.48 3.64
CA VAL A 86 -0.99 -14.13 2.90
C VAL A 86 -0.37 -15.20 3.81
N ARG A 87 -0.62 -16.48 3.51
CA ARG A 87 0.09 -17.63 4.08
C ARG A 87 1.09 -18.24 3.13
N GLY A 88 0.87 -18.07 1.82
CA GLY A 88 1.81 -18.42 0.76
C GLY A 88 2.62 -17.21 0.30
N GLU A 89 2.62 -16.93 -1.00
CA GLU A 89 3.39 -15.85 -1.62
C GLU A 89 2.48 -14.82 -2.28
N LEU A 90 2.70 -13.54 -1.97
CA LEU A 90 2.06 -12.43 -2.69
C LEU A 90 3.09 -11.69 -3.54
N VAL A 91 2.88 -11.69 -4.85
CA VAL A 91 3.65 -10.88 -5.81
C VAL A 91 2.74 -9.78 -6.35
N ALA A 92 2.69 -8.64 -5.67
CA ALA A 92 1.95 -7.46 -6.10
C ALA A 92 2.94 -6.39 -6.62
N ARG A 93 3.22 -6.43 -7.92
CA ARG A 93 4.22 -5.56 -8.55
C ARG A 93 3.59 -4.73 -9.65
N GLY A 94 3.19 -3.52 -9.29
CA GLY A 94 2.78 -2.51 -10.25
C GLY A 94 3.97 -1.91 -11.01
N THR A 95 3.71 -0.81 -11.69
CA THR A 95 4.75 0.06 -12.26
C THR A 95 4.47 1.51 -11.88
N ALA A 96 5.43 2.41 -12.10
CA ALA A 96 5.25 3.84 -11.86
C ALA A 96 4.03 4.41 -12.61
N GLY A 97 3.79 3.96 -13.85
CA GLY A 97 2.65 4.40 -14.66
C GLY A 97 1.34 3.65 -14.39
N ASN A 98 1.42 2.38 -13.96
CA ASN A 98 0.26 1.52 -13.71
C ASN A 98 0.37 0.87 -12.34
N ARG A 99 0.01 1.63 -11.31
CA ARG A 99 0.02 1.15 -9.92
C ARG A 99 -1.11 0.16 -9.67
N ILE A 100 -0.89 -0.76 -8.73
CA ILE A 100 -1.96 -1.62 -8.20
C ILE A 100 -2.66 -0.86 -7.07
N THR A 101 -3.99 -0.89 -7.00
CA THR A 101 -4.74 -0.17 -5.96
C THR A 101 -5.50 -1.15 -5.07
N PHE A 102 -5.24 -1.09 -3.75
CA PHE A 102 -6.01 -1.75 -2.71
C PHE A 102 -6.79 -0.68 -1.92
N THR A 103 -8.12 -0.72 -1.96
CA THR A 103 -8.97 0.31 -1.36
C THR A 103 -10.30 -0.24 -0.82
N SER A 104 -10.97 0.53 0.02
CA SER A 104 -12.38 0.33 0.37
C SER A 104 -13.31 0.33 -0.86
N ASN A 105 -14.33 -0.55 -0.82
CA ASN A 105 -15.45 -0.58 -1.77
C ASN A 105 -16.59 0.37 -1.40
N ARG A 106 -16.52 1.09 -0.26
CA ARG A 106 -17.55 2.05 0.14
C ARG A 106 -17.52 3.31 -0.73
N THR A 107 -18.69 3.91 -0.91
CA THR A 107 -18.81 5.24 -1.55
C THR A 107 -18.10 6.31 -0.71
N ASN A 108 -18.43 6.37 0.59
CA ASN A 108 -17.79 7.25 1.56
C ASN A 108 -16.68 6.49 2.28
N LYS A 109 -15.47 6.53 1.71
CA LYS A 109 -14.32 5.79 2.22
C LYS A 109 -13.80 6.39 3.53
N ALA A 110 -13.49 5.54 4.49
CA ALA A 110 -12.89 5.93 5.75
C ALA A 110 -11.81 4.93 6.17
N ALA A 111 -10.83 5.40 6.93
CA ALA A 111 -9.84 4.51 7.55
C ALA A 111 -10.55 3.43 8.37
N GLY A 112 -10.07 2.18 8.26
CA GLY A 112 -10.68 1.04 8.94
C GLY A 112 -11.88 0.41 8.23
N ASP A 113 -12.20 0.84 7.00
CA ASP A 113 -13.26 0.20 6.21
C ASP A 113 -12.97 -1.28 5.99
N TRP A 114 -11.71 -1.65 5.76
CA TRP A 114 -11.27 -3.03 5.54
C TRP A 114 -10.05 -3.35 6.41
N THR A 115 -9.74 -4.62 6.64
CA THR A 115 -8.76 -4.99 7.69
C THR A 115 -7.32 -4.71 7.28
N GLY A 116 -6.98 -4.91 6.00
CA GLY A 116 -5.63 -4.73 5.48
C GLY A 116 -5.11 -5.91 4.68
N ILE A 117 -3.84 -5.81 4.30
CA ILE A 117 -3.04 -6.93 3.78
C ILE A 117 -2.23 -7.49 4.95
N LEU A 118 -2.56 -8.69 5.40
CA LEU A 118 -1.87 -9.39 6.48
C LEU A 118 -0.93 -10.44 5.90
N PHE A 119 0.36 -10.34 6.20
CA PHE A 119 1.31 -11.43 6.02
C PHE A 119 1.44 -12.19 7.34
N GLU A 120 1.03 -13.46 7.34
CA GLU A 120 1.27 -14.37 8.46
C GLU A 120 2.71 -14.93 8.40
N ASN A 121 3.17 -15.50 9.50
CA ASN A 121 4.55 -16.02 9.62
C ASN A 121 4.91 -17.14 8.63
N THR A 122 3.92 -17.77 8.00
CA THR A 122 4.14 -18.78 6.95
C THR A 122 4.35 -18.17 5.58
N ALA A 123 4.09 -16.86 5.42
CA ALA A 123 4.26 -16.18 4.14
C ALA A 123 5.71 -16.34 3.65
N VAL A 124 5.86 -16.48 2.33
CA VAL A 124 7.18 -16.61 1.73
C VAL A 124 7.90 -15.26 1.85
N ASP A 125 8.94 -15.22 2.69
CA ASP A 125 9.79 -14.04 2.88
C ASP A 125 10.50 -13.62 1.59
N ALA A 126 10.81 -12.33 1.48
CA ALA A 126 11.60 -11.83 0.37
C ALA A 126 13.07 -12.25 0.51
N ILE A 127 13.66 -12.67 -0.60
CA ILE A 127 15.11 -12.86 -0.75
C ILE A 127 15.66 -11.64 -1.47
N LEU A 128 16.65 -11.00 -0.85
CA LEU A 128 17.32 -9.81 -1.37
C LEU A 128 18.83 -10.07 -1.55
N ASN A 129 19.42 -9.49 -2.59
CA ASN A 129 20.87 -9.35 -2.73
C ASN A 129 21.24 -7.87 -2.53
N GLY A 130 21.60 -7.50 -1.30
CA GLY A 130 21.60 -6.11 -0.85
C GLY A 130 20.18 -5.56 -0.81
N LEU A 131 19.91 -4.48 -1.53
CA LEU A 131 18.55 -3.92 -1.71
C LEU A 131 17.87 -4.39 -3.01
N ASN A 132 18.49 -5.31 -3.76
CA ASN A 132 17.91 -5.84 -4.99
C ASN A 132 17.04 -7.05 -4.69
N TYR A 133 15.76 -6.96 -5.07
CA TYR A 133 14.82 -8.07 -4.95
C TYR A 133 15.18 -9.24 -5.87
N VAL A 134 15.16 -10.46 -5.32
CA VAL A 134 15.41 -11.72 -6.05
C VAL A 134 14.12 -12.53 -6.19
N SER A 135 13.45 -12.85 -5.07
CA SER A 135 12.24 -13.69 -5.04
C SER A 135 11.45 -13.53 -3.74
N GLY A 136 10.27 -14.14 -3.65
CA GLY A 136 9.43 -14.17 -2.45
C GLY A 136 8.31 -13.13 -2.46
N SER A 137 7.78 -12.80 -1.28
CA SER A 137 6.69 -11.84 -1.19
C SER A 137 7.16 -10.41 -1.43
N ILE A 138 6.42 -9.66 -2.24
CA ILE A 138 6.75 -8.29 -2.61
C ILE A 138 5.48 -7.47 -2.81
N ILE A 139 5.52 -6.24 -2.29
CA ILE A 139 4.56 -5.20 -2.56
C ILE A 139 5.34 -4.02 -3.15
N GLN A 140 5.13 -3.76 -4.44
CA GLN A 140 5.85 -2.74 -5.19
C GLN A 140 4.94 -1.93 -6.10
N TYR A 141 5.12 -0.60 -6.14
CA TYR A 141 4.29 0.30 -6.95
C TYR A 141 2.78 0.13 -6.68
N THR A 142 2.41 0.05 -5.41
CA THR A 142 1.01 -0.11 -4.99
C THR A 142 0.47 1.12 -4.25
N THR A 143 -0.82 1.36 -4.33
CA THR A 143 -1.54 2.31 -3.48
C THR A 143 -2.39 1.51 -2.50
N VAL A 144 -2.16 1.69 -1.20
CA VAL A 144 -2.90 1.00 -0.13
C VAL A 144 -3.60 2.03 0.75
N GLU A 145 -4.92 2.03 0.75
CA GLU A 145 -5.71 3.07 1.41
C GLU A 145 -6.99 2.58 2.11
N TYR A 146 -7.37 3.31 3.17
CA TYR A 146 -8.60 3.13 3.95
C TYR A 146 -8.70 1.83 4.76
N ALA A 147 -7.57 1.15 5.02
CA ALA A 147 -7.51 -0.04 5.86
C ALA A 147 -7.43 0.29 7.36
N VAL A 148 -7.61 -0.73 8.21
CA VAL A 148 -7.15 -0.67 9.61
C VAL A 148 -5.63 -0.61 9.61
N SER A 149 -4.94 -1.66 9.17
CA SER A 149 -3.50 -1.59 8.88
C SER A 149 -3.33 -1.72 7.38
N GLY A 150 -2.69 -0.77 6.71
CA GLY A 150 -2.48 -0.87 5.27
C GLY A 150 -1.79 -2.20 4.92
N ILE A 151 -0.62 -2.41 5.54
CA ILE A 151 0.11 -3.68 5.49
C ILE A 151 0.48 -4.07 6.92
N LYS A 152 0.10 -5.29 7.32
CA LYS A 152 0.43 -5.91 8.61
C LYS A 152 1.33 -7.11 8.40
N LEU A 153 2.38 -7.22 9.20
CA LEU A 153 3.36 -8.30 9.18
C LEU A 153 3.40 -8.97 10.55
N ASP A 154 3.07 -10.25 10.58
CA ASP A 154 3.12 -11.08 11.78
C ASP A 154 4.29 -12.05 11.63
N THR A 155 5.50 -11.63 12.02
CA THR A 155 6.75 -12.37 11.79
C THR A 155 6.97 -12.74 10.32
N ALA A 156 6.75 -11.80 9.41
CA ALA A 156 6.92 -11.97 7.97
C ALA A 156 7.74 -10.82 7.38
N TYR A 157 8.51 -11.11 6.32
CA TYR A 157 9.52 -10.21 5.78
C TYR A 157 9.37 -10.01 4.26
N PRO A 158 8.22 -9.50 3.77
CA PRO A 158 8.10 -9.12 2.37
C PRO A 158 8.97 -7.90 2.05
N PHE A 159 9.34 -7.73 0.79
CA PHE A 159 9.97 -6.50 0.32
C PHE A 159 8.90 -5.44 0.03
N ILE A 160 9.01 -4.28 0.68
CA ILE A 160 8.04 -3.18 0.55
C ILE A 160 8.74 -2.00 -0.10
N ASP A 161 8.42 -1.71 -1.36
CA ASP A 161 9.17 -0.72 -2.13
C ASP A 161 8.28 0.14 -3.05
N ASN A 162 8.60 1.43 -3.21
CA ASN A 162 7.90 2.31 -4.16
C ASN A 162 6.36 2.40 -3.97
N ASN A 163 5.88 2.31 -2.73
CA ASN A 163 4.45 2.28 -2.40
C ASN A 163 3.90 3.66 -1.98
N THR A 164 2.59 3.83 -2.11
CA THR A 164 1.84 4.94 -1.52
C THR A 164 0.91 4.33 -0.49
N ILE A 165 1.15 4.61 0.78
CA ILE A 165 0.40 4.01 1.90
C ILE A 165 -0.22 5.16 2.69
N ARG A 166 -1.55 5.30 2.60
CA ARG A 166 -2.24 6.49 3.11
C ARG A 166 -3.64 6.24 3.62
N PHE A 167 -4.12 7.13 4.48
CA PHE A 167 -5.51 7.10 4.99
C PHE A 167 -5.90 5.78 5.67
N ASN A 168 -4.92 5.04 6.20
CA ASN A 168 -5.16 3.85 7.01
C ASN A 168 -5.13 4.23 8.51
N HIS A 169 -5.63 3.40 9.43
CA HIS A 169 -5.40 3.66 10.86
C HIS A 169 -3.91 3.57 11.22
N LYS A 170 -3.20 2.61 10.63
CA LYS A 170 -1.73 2.53 10.59
C LYS A 170 -1.31 2.26 9.16
N GLY A 171 -0.26 2.94 8.69
CA GLY A 171 0.28 2.66 7.36
C GLY A 171 0.86 1.25 7.29
N LEU A 172 1.89 1.01 8.10
CA LEU A 172 2.62 -0.25 8.23
C LEU A 172 2.64 -0.70 9.70
N HIS A 173 2.38 -1.98 9.95
CA HIS A 173 2.42 -2.59 11.27
C HIS A 173 3.23 -3.89 11.19
N ALA A 174 4.43 -3.90 11.76
CA ALA A 174 5.26 -5.09 11.90
C ALA A 174 5.35 -5.52 13.37
N GLU A 175 5.09 -6.78 13.65
CA GLU A 175 5.21 -7.35 14.99
C GLU A 175 5.81 -8.75 14.90
N ARG A 176 6.78 -9.04 15.78
CA ARG A 176 7.29 -10.40 15.96
C ARG A 176 6.48 -11.09 17.05
N ILE A 177 5.75 -12.13 16.64
CA ILE A 177 4.86 -12.90 17.52
C ILE A 177 5.51 -14.26 17.88
N LEU A 178 6.27 -14.87 16.95
CA LEU A 178 6.89 -16.18 17.11
C LEU A 178 8.32 -16.21 16.52
N GLY A 179 9.24 -16.96 17.13
CA GLY A 179 10.52 -17.38 16.50
C GLY A 179 11.68 -16.37 16.45
N ASP A 180 12.81 -16.87 15.93
CA ASP A 180 14.17 -16.30 15.96
C ASP A 180 14.59 -15.70 14.60
N ASN A 181 13.63 -15.34 13.75
CA ASN A 181 13.95 -14.89 12.39
C ASN A 181 14.79 -13.61 12.39
N SER A 182 15.87 -13.66 11.62
CA SER A 182 17.02 -12.74 11.67
C SER A 182 17.07 -11.76 10.50
N SER A 183 16.04 -11.77 9.64
CA SER A 183 15.94 -10.87 8.49
C SER A 183 15.36 -9.53 8.90
N ALA A 184 15.77 -8.47 8.23
CA ALA A 184 15.16 -7.15 8.40
C ALA A 184 13.94 -7.00 7.47
N VAL A 185 12.87 -6.36 7.95
CA VAL A 185 11.83 -5.85 7.06
C VAL A 185 12.39 -4.63 6.34
N VAL A 186 12.48 -4.71 5.01
CA VAL A 186 13.01 -3.64 4.15
C VAL A 186 11.86 -2.82 3.58
N ILE A 187 11.84 -1.53 3.93
CA ILE A 187 10.88 -0.54 3.45
C ILE A 187 11.64 0.57 2.73
N SER A 188 11.45 0.70 1.43
CA SER A 188 12.16 1.70 0.63
C SER A 188 11.28 2.50 -0.32
N ASN A 189 11.75 3.70 -0.69
CA ASN A 189 11.21 4.53 -1.78
C ASN A 189 9.70 4.82 -1.68
N SER A 190 9.11 4.70 -0.49
CA SER A 190 7.66 4.74 -0.31
C SER A 190 7.21 6.09 0.27
N ASN A 191 6.03 6.53 -0.16
CA ASN A 191 5.33 7.67 0.45
C ASN A 191 4.29 7.14 1.45
N ILE A 192 4.60 7.25 2.73
CA ILE A 192 3.76 6.81 3.85
C ILE A 192 3.21 8.06 4.50
N ALA A 193 1.96 8.39 4.19
CA ALA A 193 1.42 9.69 4.57
C ALA A 193 -0.05 9.65 4.99
N ASP A 194 -0.45 10.61 5.83
CA ASP A 194 -1.85 10.82 6.18
C ASP A 194 -2.52 9.57 6.82
N ASN A 195 -1.74 8.74 7.52
CA ASN A 195 -2.24 7.60 8.29
C ASN A 195 -2.52 8.00 9.74
N GLY A 196 -3.44 7.30 10.40
CA GLY A 196 -3.89 7.59 11.76
C GLY A 196 -4.78 8.84 11.88
N LEU A 197 -5.15 9.44 10.75
CA LEU A 197 -6.13 10.52 10.70
C LEU A 197 -7.55 9.92 10.87
N ASN A 198 -8.46 10.66 11.49
CA ASN A 198 -9.88 10.31 11.70
C ASN A 198 -10.20 9.22 12.72
N THR A 199 -9.23 8.79 13.52
CA THR A 199 -9.56 7.97 14.68
C THR A 199 -9.86 8.93 15.79
N GLY A 200 -11.12 9.00 16.22
CA GLY A 200 -11.56 9.87 17.31
C GLY A 200 -10.48 9.92 18.39
N GLU A 201 -10.14 11.12 18.83
CA GLU A 201 -8.89 11.44 19.54
C GLU A 201 -8.65 10.61 20.83
N ALA A 202 -9.65 9.81 21.23
CA ALA A 202 -9.73 8.90 22.37
C ALA A 202 -9.18 7.47 22.16
N VAL A 203 -8.73 7.04 20.97
CA VAL A 203 -8.19 5.67 20.85
C VAL A 203 -6.76 5.58 21.40
N MET A 204 -6.68 5.28 22.70
CA MET A 204 -5.47 5.00 23.46
C MET A 204 -4.63 3.88 22.82
N GLY A 205 -3.31 3.90 23.04
CA GLY A 205 -2.43 2.78 22.70
C GLY A 205 -1.96 2.68 21.23
N ARG A 206 -2.22 3.69 20.39
CA ARG A 206 -1.78 3.67 18.99
C ARG A 206 -0.43 4.34 18.85
N ARG A 207 0.59 3.50 18.64
CA ARG A 207 1.95 3.88 18.30
C ARG A 207 2.20 3.73 16.81
N GLY A 208 3.11 4.52 16.24
CA GLY A 208 3.55 4.34 14.85
C GLY A 208 2.45 4.60 13.83
N GLY A 209 2.01 5.85 13.68
CA GLY A 209 0.93 6.20 12.75
C GLY A 209 1.27 5.84 11.29
N GLY A 210 2.50 6.19 10.88
CA GLY A 210 3.06 5.77 9.60
C GLY A 210 3.56 4.33 9.65
N ILE A 211 4.57 4.09 10.48
CA ILE A 211 5.24 2.80 10.66
C ILE A 211 5.27 2.47 12.15
N TYR A 212 4.75 1.30 12.50
CA TYR A 212 4.90 0.68 13.81
C TYR A 212 5.71 -0.61 13.68
N SER A 213 6.77 -0.75 14.47
CA SER A 213 7.53 -1.98 14.65
C SER A 213 7.61 -2.36 16.13
N TYR A 214 7.37 -3.63 16.42
CA TYR A 214 7.59 -4.23 17.74
C TYR A 214 8.38 -5.52 17.60
N GLN A 215 9.60 -5.50 18.13
CA GLN A 215 10.57 -6.59 18.17
C GLN A 215 10.97 -7.12 16.77
N VAL A 216 10.88 -6.27 15.74
CA VAL A 216 11.26 -6.59 14.37
C VAL A 216 12.40 -5.68 13.94
N GLN A 217 13.47 -6.26 13.42
CA GLN A 217 14.55 -5.50 12.80
C GLN A 217 14.05 -4.81 11.53
N MET A 218 14.23 -3.50 11.45
CA MET A 218 13.78 -2.67 10.35
C MET A 218 14.94 -2.08 9.55
N PHE A 219 14.81 -2.07 8.23
CA PHE A 219 15.61 -1.24 7.33
C PHE A 219 14.69 -0.30 6.57
N ILE A 220 14.63 0.97 7.00
CA ILE A 220 13.72 1.99 6.48
C ILE A 220 14.58 3.01 5.73
N SER A 221 14.45 3.09 4.41
CA SER A 221 15.29 3.98 3.61
C SER A 221 14.59 4.74 2.49
N GLN A 222 15.02 5.97 2.20
CA GLN A 222 14.54 6.73 1.02
C GLN A 222 13.01 6.91 0.99
N ASN A 223 12.37 6.90 2.17
CA ASN A 223 10.92 7.07 2.26
C ASN A 223 10.58 8.53 2.56
N THR A 224 9.40 8.95 2.08
CA THR A 224 8.74 10.17 2.55
C THR A 224 7.68 9.77 3.57
N ILE A 225 7.86 10.15 4.83
CA ILE A 225 6.98 9.80 5.94
C ILE A 225 6.41 11.08 6.54
N ARG A 226 5.14 11.39 6.23
CA ARG A 226 4.60 12.72 6.54
C ARG A 226 3.13 12.75 6.94
N ARG A 227 2.78 13.69 7.82
CA ARG A 227 1.38 13.89 8.29
C ARG A 227 0.72 12.62 8.83
N ASN A 228 1.51 11.71 9.39
CA ASN A 228 0.99 10.57 10.10
C ASN A 228 0.73 10.95 11.56
N ARG A 229 -0.33 10.37 12.15
CA ARG A 229 -0.74 10.63 13.52
C ARG A 229 -0.76 9.35 14.34
N ALA A 230 -0.21 9.41 15.54
CA ALA A 230 -0.30 8.37 16.56
C ALA A 230 -0.95 8.96 17.82
N SER A 231 -1.57 8.13 18.66
CA SER A 231 -2.04 8.58 19.99
C SER A 231 -0.94 8.47 21.06
N GLN A 232 0.09 7.67 20.82
CA GLN A 232 1.24 7.53 21.71
C GLN A 232 2.49 7.27 20.88
N GLY A 233 3.52 8.11 20.94
CA GLY A 233 4.84 7.77 20.40
C GLY A 233 4.95 7.59 18.88
N GLY A 234 5.86 8.32 18.24
CA GLY A 234 6.28 8.00 16.87
C GLY A 234 5.15 8.15 15.87
N GLY A 235 4.58 9.34 15.75
CA GLY A 235 3.54 9.63 14.76
C GLY A 235 3.94 9.18 13.36
N GLY A 236 5.20 9.41 12.97
CA GLY A 236 5.81 8.89 11.75
C GLY A 236 6.26 7.45 11.91
N ILE A 237 7.30 7.24 12.73
CA ILE A 237 7.92 5.93 12.97
C ILE A 237 7.95 5.65 14.47
N TYR A 238 7.47 4.49 14.86
CA TYR A 238 7.70 3.90 16.17
C TYR A 238 8.42 2.56 16.00
N ILE A 239 9.57 2.41 16.65
CA ILE A 239 10.28 1.12 16.74
C ILE A 239 10.52 0.81 18.21
N GLU A 240 9.99 -0.33 18.64
CA GLU A 240 10.40 -0.97 19.87
C GLU A 240 11.21 -2.22 19.54
N GLY A 241 12.54 -2.13 19.59
CA GLY A 241 13.42 -3.22 19.18
C GLY A 241 13.49 -4.37 20.18
N ALA A 242 13.90 -5.54 19.72
CA ALA A 242 14.40 -6.61 20.58
C ALA A 242 15.90 -6.39 20.90
N TYR A 243 16.39 -7.03 21.96
CA TYR A 243 17.83 -7.04 22.26
C TYR A 243 18.59 -7.70 21.10
N GLY A 244 19.55 -6.97 20.52
CA GLY A 244 20.34 -7.44 19.38
C GLY A 244 19.88 -6.95 18.01
N ASP A 245 18.68 -6.37 17.91
CA ASP A 245 18.22 -5.77 16.65
C ASP A 245 19.16 -4.62 16.24
N ASN A 246 19.45 -4.53 14.94
CA ASN A 246 20.19 -3.41 14.36
C ASN A 246 19.30 -2.66 13.35
N ASN A 247 18.40 -1.84 13.87
CA ASN A 247 17.48 -1.06 13.04
C ASN A 247 18.23 0.04 12.28
N THR A 248 17.86 0.28 11.02
CA THR A 248 18.44 1.35 10.20
C THR A 248 17.33 2.26 9.68
N ILE A 249 17.44 3.56 9.94
CA ILE A 249 16.58 4.61 9.38
C ILE A 249 17.50 5.56 8.61
N LYS A 250 17.46 5.50 7.28
CA LYS A 250 18.45 6.15 6.42
C LYS A 250 17.81 6.95 5.27
N ASP A 251 18.29 8.15 4.99
CA ASP A 251 17.88 8.94 3.82
C ASP A 251 16.35 9.16 3.74
N ASN A 252 15.65 9.23 4.88
CA ASN A 252 14.20 9.40 4.91
C ASN A 252 13.82 10.88 5.13
N PHE A 253 12.81 11.34 4.40
CA PHE A 253 12.20 12.65 4.64
C PHE A 253 11.01 12.51 5.60
N ILE A 254 11.19 12.93 6.85
CA ILE A 254 10.21 12.76 7.94
C ILE A 254 9.70 14.12 8.40
N GLU A 255 8.46 14.48 8.07
CA GLU A 255 7.92 15.82 8.35
C GLU A 255 6.47 15.79 8.85
N ASN A 256 6.08 16.79 9.64
CA ASN A 256 4.67 17.06 10.00
C ASN A 256 3.93 15.87 10.62
N ASN A 257 4.64 14.90 11.19
CA ASN A 257 4.03 13.79 11.90
C ASN A 257 3.70 14.22 13.34
N HIS A 258 2.59 13.71 13.88
CA HIS A 258 2.00 14.28 15.08
C HIS A 258 1.59 13.24 16.11
N VAL A 259 1.85 13.55 17.38
CA VAL A 259 1.25 12.86 18.54
C VAL A 259 0.57 13.96 19.37
N PRO A 260 -0.75 13.88 19.65
CA PRO A 260 -1.46 14.88 20.42
C PRO A 260 -0.95 14.98 21.86
N PRO A 261 -1.07 16.15 22.51
CA PRO A 261 -0.51 16.40 23.85
C PRO A 261 -1.26 15.70 25.00
N TYR A 262 -2.38 15.03 24.72
CA TYR A 262 -3.34 14.60 25.75
C TYR A 262 -2.92 13.36 26.56
N TYR A 263 -1.84 12.68 26.21
CA TYR A 263 -1.49 11.39 26.82
C TYR A 263 -0.10 11.41 27.49
N PHE A 264 -0.05 10.97 28.75
CA PHE A 264 1.18 10.72 29.50
C PHE A 264 2.05 9.72 28.72
N ASN A 265 3.34 9.99 28.57
CA ASN A 265 4.30 9.27 27.70
C ASN A 265 4.15 9.52 26.19
N ALA A 266 3.82 10.75 25.78
CA ALA A 266 3.87 11.17 24.37
C ALA A 266 5.31 11.16 23.84
N GLY A 267 5.77 10.00 23.36
CA GLY A 267 6.95 9.91 22.51
C GLY A 267 6.77 10.80 21.26
N GLY A 268 7.84 11.44 20.79
CA GLY A 268 7.78 12.49 19.77
C GLY A 268 7.00 12.15 18.49
N GLY A 269 6.50 13.18 17.80
CA GLY A 269 5.68 13.04 16.59
C GLY A 269 6.40 12.43 15.39
N GLY A 270 7.72 12.62 15.26
CA GLY A 270 8.53 12.11 14.15
C GLY A 270 8.90 10.64 14.31
N VAL A 271 9.98 10.39 15.05
CA VAL A 271 10.54 9.06 15.29
C VAL A 271 10.56 8.80 16.80
N PHE A 272 10.15 7.62 17.21
CA PHE A 272 10.32 7.11 18.56
C PHE A 272 11.03 5.75 18.49
N LEU A 273 12.11 5.62 19.27
CA LEU A 273 12.90 4.41 19.36
C LEU A 273 13.02 4.00 20.82
N SER A 274 12.81 2.73 21.12
CA SER A 274 13.04 2.15 22.44
C SER A 274 13.51 0.72 22.31
N ASN A 275 14.47 0.28 23.14
CA ASN A 275 15.06 -1.06 23.11
C ASN A 275 15.74 -1.41 21.77
N GLY A 276 16.76 -2.27 21.81
CA GLY A 276 17.55 -2.64 20.64
C GLY A 276 18.48 -1.53 20.11
N GLY A 277 19.38 -1.91 19.20
CA GLY A 277 20.25 -0.97 18.49
C GLY A 277 19.49 -0.29 17.35
N SER A 278 19.78 0.99 17.12
CA SER A 278 19.23 1.75 15.99
C SER A 278 20.25 2.76 15.47
N ASN A 279 20.44 2.79 14.16
CA ASN A 279 21.24 3.79 13.45
C ASN A 279 20.31 4.71 12.66
N ILE A 280 20.46 6.02 12.88
CA ILE A 280 19.78 7.04 12.09
C ILE A 280 20.84 7.74 11.23
N GLU A 281 20.68 7.64 9.92
CA GLU A 281 21.54 8.26 8.92
C GLU A 281 20.73 9.28 8.10
N ALA A 282 21.35 10.42 7.81
CA ALA A 282 20.74 11.50 7.04
C ALA A 282 20.87 11.25 5.54
#